data_AF-A0A5B7G086-F1
#
_entry.id   AF-A0A5B7G086-F1
#
_cell.length_a   1.000
_cell.length_b   1.000
_cell.length_c   1.000
_cell.angle_alpha   90.00
_cell.angle_beta   90.00
_cell.angle_gamma   90.00
#
_symmetry.space_group_name_H-M   'P 1'
#
loop_
_entity.id
_entity.type
_entity.pdbx_description
1 polymer ?
#
loop_
_entity_poly.entity_id
_entity_poly.type
_entity_poly.pdbx_seq_one_letter_code
_entity_poly.pdbx_strand_id
1 'polypeptide(L)' 'MREHEERELAKTIIKQVQDSTEELDQEVEEVIRLGRFSERSNKPMKVRMRSQVVVEEIMIRKGKLANDT' A
#
# COMPACT_ATOMS: atom_id res chain seq x y z
N MET A 1 18.06 -3.69 1.75
CA MET A 1 17.37 -4.62 0.83
C MET A 1 15.91 -4.84 1.25
N ARG A 2 15.63 -5.36 2.45
CA ARG A 2 14.26 -5.73 2.87
C ARG A 2 13.24 -4.57 2.91
N GLU A 3 13.63 -3.41 3.44
CA GLU A 3 12.77 -2.21 3.51
C GLU A 3 12.44 -1.64 2.11
N HIS A 4 13.41 -1.71 1.18
CA HIS A 4 13.21 -1.28 -0.20
C HIS A 4 12.19 -2.17 -0.92
N GLU A 5 12.31 -3.49 -0.79
CA GLU A 5 11.35 -4.45 -1.36
C GLU A 5 9.94 -4.26 -0.79
N GLU A 6 9.83 -3.97 0.51
CA GLU A 6 8.56 -3.66 1.16
C GLU A 6 7.94 -2.37 0.62
N ARG A 7 8.75 -1.33 0.43
CA ARG A 7 8.29 -0.07 -0.16
C ARG A 7 7.83 -0.29 -1.61
N GLU A 8 8.54 -1.08 -2.41
CA GLU A 8 8.14 -1.43 -3.78
C GLU A 8 6.84 -2.24 -3.84
N LEU A 9 6.65 -3.19 -2.92
CA LEU A 9 5.41 -3.97 -2.84
C LEU A 9 4.22 -3.08 -2.46
N ALA A 10 4.39 -2.20 -1.47
CA ALA A 10 3.37 -1.22 -1.10
C ALA A 10 3.01 -0.34 -2.30
N LYS A 11 4.00 0.20 -3.01
CA LYS A 11 3.79 1.00 -4.23
C LYS A 11 2.98 0.24 -5.28
N THR A 12 3.32 -1.03 -5.51
CA THR A 12 2.64 -1.84 -6.53
C THR A 12 1.17 -2.02 -6.20
N ILE A 13 0.84 -2.34 -4.94
CA ILE A 13 -0.55 -2.50 -4.51
C ILE A 13 -1.31 -1.17 -4.59
N ILE A 14 -0.69 -0.06 -4.19
CA ILE A 14 -1.36 1.24 -4.25
C ILE A 14 -1.59 1.68 -5.72
N LYS A 15 -0.61 1.45 -6.61
CA LYS A 15 -0.78 1.68 -8.05
C LYS A 15 -1.94 0.87 -8.62
N GLN A 16 -2.10 -0.39 -8.20
CA GLN A 16 -3.24 -1.24 -8.58
C GLN A 16 -4.58 -0.68 -8.08
N VAL A 17 -4.63 -0.04 -6.90
CA VAL A 17 -5.86 0.63 -6.43
C VAL A 17 -6.23 1.82 -7.28
N GLN A 18 -5.23 2.62 -7.65
CA GLN A 18 -5.48 3.91 -8.27
C GLN A 18 -5.60 3.83 -9.80
N ASP A 19 -5.19 2.74 -10.47
CA ASP A 19 -5.08 2.62 -11.96
C ASP A 19 -4.25 3.74 -12.63
N SER A 20 -3.74 4.68 -11.83
CA SER A 20 -3.10 5.92 -12.25
C SER A 20 -1.60 5.80 -12.05
N THR A 21 -0.86 6.32 -13.01
CA THR A 21 0.60 6.43 -13.03
C THR A 21 1.15 7.46 -12.03
N GLU A 22 0.31 8.06 -11.19
CA GLU A 22 0.71 9.14 -10.27
C GLU A 22 1.73 8.67 -9.24
N GLU A 23 2.73 9.53 -9.00
CA GLU A 23 3.90 9.28 -8.15
C GLU A 23 3.55 9.29 -6.66
N LEU A 24 2.76 8.32 -6.22
CA LEU A 24 2.51 8.06 -4.79
C LEU A 24 3.78 7.72 -4.02
N ASP A 25 4.90 7.47 -4.70
CA ASP A 25 6.21 7.28 -4.08
C ASP A 25 6.65 8.49 -3.24
N GLN A 26 6.36 9.70 -3.71
CA GLN A 26 6.68 10.92 -2.99
C GLN A 26 5.74 11.14 -1.79
N GLU A 27 4.55 10.54 -1.83
CA GLU A 27 3.53 10.63 -0.81
C GLU A 27 3.64 9.55 0.26
N VAL A 28 4.35 8.44 0.02
CA VAL A 28 4.64 7.44 1.07
C VAL A 28 5.69 8.01 2.03
N GLU A 29 5.25 8.32 3.25
CA GLU A 29 6.10 8.78 4.34
C GLU A 29 6.81 7.61 5.02
N GLU A 30 6.08 6.53 5.31
CA GLU A 30 6.59 5.39 6.09
C GLU A 30 5.88 4.09 5.72
N VAL A 31 6.61 2.97 5.76
CA VAL A 31 6.03 1.63 5.60
C VAL A 31 6.44 0.79 6.81
N ILE A 32 5.46 0.34 7.57
CA ILE A 32 5.65 -0.43 8.80
C ILE A 32 5.01 -1.81 8.63
N ARG A 33 5.79 -2.88 8.82
CA ARG A 33 5.24 -4.23 8.93
C ARG A 33 4.55 -4.41 10.28
N LEU A 34 3.26 -4.71 10.25
CA LEU A 34 2.49 -5.01 11.44
C LEU A 34 2.67 -6.49 11.84
N GLY A 35 2.42 -6.79 13.12
CA GLY A 35 2.40 -8.14 13.67
C GLY A 35 1.34 -9.05 13.03
N ARG A 36 1.35 -10.33 13.40
CA ARG A 36 0.85 -11.45 12.56
C ARG A 36 -0.61 -11.31 12.07
N PHE A 37 -0.78 -11.45 10.76
CA PHE A 37 -1.96 -12.07 10.14
C PHE A 37 -1.52 -13.38 9.47
N SER A 38 -2.33 -14.44 9.55
CA SER A 38 -2.04 -15.76 8.95
C SER A 38 -3.27 -16.29 8.21
N GLU A 39 -3.13 -16.58 6.92
CA GLU A 39 -3.22 -18.00 6.49
C GLU A 39 -2.06 -18.46 5.56
N ARG A 40 -1.15 -17.56 5.14
CA ARG A 40 0.03 -17.89 4.28
C ARG A 40 1.34 -17.14 4.60
N SER A 41 1.58 -16.75 5.85
CA SER A 41 2.84 -16.13 6.32
C SER A 41 3.12 -14.66 5.90
N ASN A 42 2.27 -14.03 5.09
CA ASN A 42 2.43 -12.62 4.74
C ASN A 42 1.96 -11.73 5.90
N LYS A 43 2.90 -11.00 6.50
CA LYS A 43 2.59 -10.01 7.54
C LYS A 43 1.91 -8.80 6.92
N PRO A 44 0.81 -8.29 7.50
CA PRO A 44 0.14 -7.10 7.00
C PRO A 44 1.07 -5.89 7.08
N MET A 45 0.91 -4.97 6.13
CA MET A 45 1.73 -3.77 6.01
C MET A 45 0.86 -2.54 6.29
N LYS A 46 1.40 -1.61 7.07
CA LYS A 46 0.82 -0.28 7.30
C LYS A 46 1.64 0.74 6.54
N VAL A 47 1.00 1.50 5.67
CA VAL A 47 1.62 2.59 4.92
C VAL A 47 1.11 3.91 5.49
N ARG A 48 2.03 4.81 5.83
CA ARG A 48 1.71 6.20 6.17
C ARG A 48 1.95 7.07 4.96
N MET A 49 0.95 7.89 4.65
CA MET A 49 1.04 8.90 3.59
C MET A 49 1.29 10.28 4.18
N ARG A 50 1.90 11.16 3.41
CA ARG A 50 2.09 12.57 3.73
C ARG A 50 0.77 13.33 3.64
N SER A 51 0.03 13.16 2.56
CA SER A 51 -1.28 13.80 2.37
C SER A 51 -2.44 12.92 2.81
N GLN A 52 -3.32 13.50 3.62
CA GLN A 52 -4.60 12.87 3.97
C GLN A 52 -5.51 12.70 2.75
N VAL A 53 -5.48 13.64 1.80
CA VAL A 53 -6.30 13.60 0.57
C VAL A 53 -6.01 12.33 -0.23
N VAL A 54 -4.73 11.94 -0.30
CA VAL A 54 -4.28 10.72 -0.99
C VAL A 54 -4.84 9.46 -0.30
N VAL A 55 -4.86 9.42 1.03
CA VAL A 55 -5.44 8.29 1.78
C VAL A 55 -6.94 8.15 1.49
N GLU A 56 -7.68 9.26 1.50
CA GLU A 56 -9.12 9.28 1.24
C GLU A 56 -9.41 8.81 -0.20
N GLU A 57 -8.64 9.29 -1.16
CA GLU A 57 -8.77 8.91 -2.56
C GLU A 57 -8.46 7.43 -2.81
N ILE A 58 -7.43 6.88 -2.14
CA ILE A 58 -7.14 5.43 -2.15
C ILE A 58 -8.32 4.65 -1.54
N MET A 59 -8.84 5.08 -0.39
CA MET A 59 -9.92 4.38 0.33
C MET A 59 -11.23 4.36 -0.46
N ILE A 60 -11.55 5.44 -1.16
CA ILE A 60 -12.72 5.54 -2.05
C ILE A 60 -12.57 4.57 -3.25
N ARG A 61 -11.35 4.45 -3.80
CA ARG A 61 -11.05 3.59 -4.95
C ARG A 61 -10.74 2.12 -4.58
N LYS A 62 -10.51 1.83 -3.30
CA LYS A 62 -10.07 0.51 -2.76
C LYS A 62 -11.00 -0.66 -3.10
N GLY A 63 -12.26 -0.41 -3.44
CA GLY A 63 -13.24 -1.46 -3.78
C GLY A 63 -12.78 -2.47 -4.84
N LYS A 64 -11.73 -2.15 -5.63
CA LYS A 64 -11.13 -3.04 -6.64
C LYS A 64 -10.18 -4.14 -6.10
N LEU A 65 -9.63 -4.00 -4.88
CA LEU A 65 -8.57 -4.89 -4.36
C LEU A 65 -9.05 -6.15 -3.65
N ALA A 66 -10.35 -6.32 -3.43
CA ALA A 66 -10.88 -7.44 -2.63
C ALA A 66 -10.81 -8.79 -3.36
N ASN A 67 -10.29 -8.84 -4.59
CA ASN A 67 -10.40 -10.00 -5.46
C ASN A 67 -9.10 -10.34 -6.22
N ASP A 68 -7.94 -10.16 -5.58
CA ASP A 68 -6.70 -10.77 -6.06
C ASP A 68 -6.33 -11.94 -5.16
N THR A 69 -6.07 -13.08 -5.80
CA THR A 69 -6.05 -14.47 -5.30
C THR A 69 -4.85 -14.80 -4.41
#